data_AF-A0A8J6AB37-F1
#
_entry.id   AF-A0A8J6AB37-F1
#
_cell.length_a   1.000
_cell.length_b   1.000
_cell.length_c   1.000
_cell.angle_alpha   90.00
_cell.angle_beta   90.00
_cell.angle_gamma   90.00
#
_symmetry.space_group_name_H-M   'P 1'
#
loop_
_entity.id
_entity.type
_entity.pdbx_description
1 polymer ?
#
loop_
_entity_poly.entity_id
_entity_poly.type
_entity_poly.pdbx_seq_one_letter_code
_entity_poly.pdbx_strand_id
1 'polypeptide(L)'
;MLKRKAKGKKVTPGPTMVKKQEANGVVNALFEKRPKNFGISQSMQPQRDLTCFVKWPLFIRPRWLRAVLYKLLSVPSAMNQLTQALDCQTASYSAAWAGPQMQTRDQAREVAETVGPG
;
A
#
# COMPACT_ATOMS: atom_id res chain seq x y z
N MET A 1 -2.32 19.18 -59.82
CA MET A 1 -2.52 17.78 -60.30
C MET A 1 -2.27 16.87 -59.10
N LEU A 2 -3.10 15.95 -58.61
CA LEU A 2 -4.28 15.23 -59.08
C LEU A 2 -5.28 15.05 -57.90
N LYS A 3 -6.55 14.83 -58.26
CA LYS A 3 -7.75 14.78 -57.40
C LYS A 3 -8.06 13.37 -56.84
N ARG A 4 -8.60 13.36 -55.61
CA ARG A 4 -9.73 12.55 -55.02
C ARG A 4 -9.73 11.00 -55.13
N LYS A 5 -10.16 10.33 -54.04
CA LYS A 5 -11.51 9.68 -53.89
C LYS A 5 -11.69 9.04 -52.50
N ALA A 6 -12.94 8.79 -52.16
CA ALA A 6 -13.51 8.74 -50.82
C ALA A 6 -13.79 7.32 -50.28
N LYS A 7 -13.73 7.21 -48.94
CA LYS A 7 -14.65 6.54 -48.00
C LYS A 7 -15.14 5.12 -48.31
N GLY A 8 -14.74 4.19 -47.44
CA GLY A 8 -15.49 2.97 -47.12
C GLY A 8 -15.48 2.73 -45.61
N LYS A 9 -16.66 2.75 -44.97
CA LYS A 9 -16.84 2.28 -43.59
C LYS A 9 -16.54 0.78 -43.56
N LYS A 10 -15.51 0.34 -42.84
CA LYS A 10 -15.35 -1.08 -42.49
C LYS A 10 -16.08 -1.33 -41.17
N VAL A 11 -17.11 -2.15 -41.28
CA VAL A 11 -17.90 -2.73 -40.19
C VAL A 11 -16.98 -3.56 -39.31
N THR A 12 -16.99 -3.28 -38.01
CA THR A 12 -16.28 -4.06 -37.00
C THR A 12 -16.86 -5.48 -36.97
N PRO A 13 -16.07 -6.55 -37.13
CA PRO A 13 -16.56 -7.88 -36.82
C PRO A 13 -16.87 -7.94 -35.32
N GLY A 14 -18.07 -8.39 -34.97
CA GLY A 14 -18.48 -8.59 -33.58
C GLY A 14 -17.52 -9.54 -32.84
N PRO A 15 -17.52 -9.53 -31.50
CA PRO A 15 -16.61 -10.38 -30.72
C PRO A 15 -16.91 -11.84 -31.03
N THR A 16 -16.05 -12.44 -31.85
CA THR A 16 -16.00 -13.88 -32.03
C THR A 16 -15.72 -14.46 -30.66
N MET A 17 -16.70 -15.19 -30.13
CA MET A 17 -16.58 -16.04 -28.96
C MET A 17 -15.50 -17.09 -29.25
N VAL A 18 -14.24 -16.73 -29.04
CA VAL A 18 -13.14 -17.69 -29.00
C VAL A 18 -13.35 -18.44 -27.70
N LYS A 19 -14.09 -19.56 -27.79
CA LYS A 19 -13.98 -20.65 -26.82
C LYS A 19 -12.49 -20.99 -26.78
N LYS A 20 -11.82 -20.52 -25.72
CA LYS A 20 -10.48 -20.96 -25.35
C LYS A 20 -10.58 -22.46 -25.19
N GLN A 21 -10.11 -23.20 -26.19
CA GLN A 21 -9.94 -24.64 -26.08
C GLN A 21 -8.91 -24.86 -24.97
N GLU A 22 -9.36 -25.45 -23.88
CA GLU A 22 -8.48 -25.99 -22.86
C GLU A 22 -7.70 -27.11 -23.55
N ALA A 23 -6.41 -26.87 -23.76
CA ALA A 23 -5.50 -27.90 -24.22
C ALA A 23 -5.46 -28.99 -23.14
N ASN A 24 -6.20 -30.07 -23.36
CA ASN A 24 -6.08 -31.29 -22.58
C ASN A 24 -4.73 -31.91 -22.94
N GLY A 25 -3.69 -31.55 -22.18
CA GLY A 25 -2.42 -32.25 -22.19
C GLY A 25 -2.65 -33.72 -21.85
N VAL A 26 -1.78 -34.59 -22.36
CA VAL A 26 -1.81 -36.04 -22.12
C VAL A 26 -1.89 -36.30 -20.61
N VAL A 27 -3.07 -36.68 -20.12
CA VAL A 27 -3.27 -37.01 -18.71
C VAL A 27 -2.71 -38.41 -18.50
N ASN A 28 -1.57 -38.48 -17.81
CA ASN A 28 -0.98 -39.74 -17.42
C ASN A 28 -1.93 -40.46 -16.46
N ALA A 29 -2.45 -41.64 -16.85
CA ALA A 29 -3.48 -42.38 -16.10
C ALA A 29 -3.06 -42.81 -14.68
N LEU A 30 -1.77 -42.73 -14.38
CA LEU A 30 -1.21 -43.00 -13.05
C LEU A 30 -1.47 -41.88 -12.03
N PHE A 31 -1.82 -40.66 -12.47
CA PHE A 31 -2.03 -39.52 -11.58
C PHE A 31 -3.49 -39.07 -11.54
N GLU A 32 -4.14 -39.30 -10.40
CA GLU A 32 -5.48 -38.81 -10.11
C GLU A 32 -5.43 -37.51 -9.29
N LYS A 33 -6.38 -36.60 -9.52
CA LYS A 33 -6.60 -35.45 -8.63
C LYS A 33 -7.24 -35.92 -7.33
N ARG A 34 -6.58 -35.65 -6.19
CA ARG A 34 -7.10 -35.97 -4.84
C ARG A 34 -7.36 -34.68 -4.04
N PRO A 35 -8.47 -33.96 -4.30
CA PRO A 35 -8.79 -32.77 -3.53
C PRO A 35 -9.11 -33.15 -2.07
N LYS A 36 -8.61 -32.37 -1.13
CA LYS A 36 -8.77 -32.60 0.31
C LYS A 36 -9.78 -31.60 0.86
N ASN A 37 -10.80 -32.09 1.56
CA ASN A 37 -11.85 -31.25 2.14
C ASN A 37 -11.43 -30.75 3.53
N PHE A 38 -11.33 -29.42 3.70
CA PHE A 38 -10.89 -28.75 4.94
C PHE A 38 -12.05 -28.13 5.74
N GLY A 39 -13.27 -28.65 5.55
CA GLY A 39 -14.44 -28.28 6.34
C GLY A 39 -14.31 -28.73 7.80
N ILE A 40 -15.25 -28.28 8.63
CA ILE A 40 -15.31 -28.67 10.04
C ILE A 40 -15.48 -30.20 10.12
N SER A 41 -14.66 -30.86 10.94
CA SER A 41 -14.64 -32.32 11.16
C SER A 41 -14.26 -33.20 9.95
N GLN A 42 -13.69 -32.61 8.90
CA GLN A 42 -13.16 -33.36 7.76
C GLN A 42 -11.65 -33.62 7.97
N SER A 43 -10.82 -33.17 7.05
CA SER A 43 -9.39 -33.39 7.15
C SER A 43 -8.67 -32.30 7.95
N MET A 44 -7.42 -32.57 8.36
CA MET A 44 -6.58 -31.61 9.09
C MET A 44 -6.48 -30.28 8.35
N GLN A 45 -6.76 -29.18 9.06
CA GLN A 45 -6.71 -27.84 8.50
C GLN A 45 -5.30 -27.53 7.98
N PRO A 46 -5.19 -26.81 6.85
CA PRO A 46 -3.90 -26.32 6.39
C PRO A 46 -3.35 -25.29 7.39
N GLN A 47 -2.04 -25.05 7.34
CA GLN A 47 -1.46 -23.91 8.03
C GLN A 47 -2.05 -22.61 7.47
N ARG A 48 -2.50 -21.73 8.36
CA ARG A 48 -3.09 -20.43 8.04
C ARG A 48 -2.37 -19.34 8.82
N ASP A 49 -2.54 -18.10 8.39
CA ASP A 49 -2.01 -16.95 9.09
C ASP A 49 -2.73 -16.77 10.43
N LEU A 50 -2.02 -17.05 11.53
CA LEU A 50 -2.53 -16.93 12.91
C LEU A 50 -2.23 -15.57 13.54
N THR A 51 -1.74 -14.59 12.77
CA THR A 51 -1.27 -13.29 13.27
C THR A 51 -2.30 -12.59 14.18
N CYS A 52 -3.60 -12.67 13.87
CA CYS A 52 -4.65 -12.09 14.70
C CYS A 52 -4.92 -12.86 16.01
N PHE A 53 -4.66 -14.18 16.05
CA PHE A 53 -5.00 -15.07 17.16
C PHE A 53 -3.81 -15.42 18.05
N VAL A 54 -2.61 -15.03 17.65
CA VAL A 54 -1.39 -15.21 18.45
C VAL A 54 -1.48 -14.36 19.71
N LYS A 55 -1.03 -14.94 20.83
CA LYS A 55 -0.80 -14.20 22.06
C LYS A 55 0.34 -13.20 21.83
N TRP A 56 0.00 -11.97 21.46
CA TRP A 56 0.99 -10.93 21.19
C TRP A 56 1.88 -10.65 22.42
N PRO A 57 3.18 -10.36 22.21
CA PRO A 57 4.13 -9.93 23.23
C PRO A 57 3.59 -8.84 24.15
N LEU A 58 3.99 -8.87 25.42
CA LEU A 58 3.43 -8.03 26.48
C LEU A 58 3.57 -6.53 26.20
N PHE A 59 4.66 -6.09 25.57
CA PHE A 59 4.93 -4.67 25.30
C PHE A 59 4.16 -4.10 24.10
N ILE A 60 3.59 -4.96 23.23
CA ILE A 60 2.83 -4.53 22.04
C ILE A 60 1.40 -4.17 22.44
N ARG A 61 0.83 -4.92 23.39
CA ARG A 61 -0.53 -4.72 23.91
C ARG A 61 -0.78 -3.29 24.42
N PRO A 62 0.05 -2.70 25.31
CA PRO A 62 -0.19 -1.34 25.77
C PRO A 62 -0.10 -0.32 24.64
N ARG A 63 0.74 -0.55 23.60
CA ARG A 63 0.81 0.34 22.43
C ARG A 63 -0.51 0.36 21.66
N TRP A 64 -1.13 -0.80 21.45
CA TRP A 64 -2.41 -0.90 20.75
C TRP A 64 -3.58 -0.43 21.62
N LEU A 65 -3.60 -0.82 22.89
CA LEU A 65 -4.63 -0.38 23.84
C LEU A 65 -4.63 1.16 23.98
N ARG A 66 -3.46 1.81 24.01
CA ARG A 66 -3.37 3.28 23.95
C ARG A 66 -4.03 3.84 22.69
N ALA A 67 -3.74 3.27 21.52
CA ALA A 67 -4.34 3.73 20.26
C ALA A 67 -5.86 3.53 20.21
N VAL A 68 -6.38 2.43 20.76
CA VAL A 68 -7.82 2.19 20.90
C VAL A 68 -8.43 3.20 21.89
N LEU A 69 -7.78 3.44 23.03
CA LEU A 69 -8.25 4.38 24.04
C LEU A 69 -8.37 5.81 23.50
N TYR A 70 -7.38 6.30 22.75
CA TYR A 70 -7.43 7.62 22.13
C TYR A 70 -8.57 7.80 21.12
N LYS A 71 -9.06 6.71 20.52
CA LYS A 71 -10.21 6.75 19.60
C LYS A 71 -11.55 6.71 20.32
N LEU A 72 -11.62 5.97 21.44
CA LEU A 72 -12.88 5.77 22.18
C LEU A 72 -13.17 6.90 23.15
N LEU A 73 -12.14 7.51 23.74
CA LEU A 73 -12.30 8.58 24.70
C LEU A 73 -12.27 9.94 24.00
N SER A 74 -13.04 10.90 24.52
CA SER A 74 -13.01 12.27 24.04
C SER A 74 -11.66 12.92 24.34
N VAL A 75 -10.84 13.07 23.30
CA VAL A 75 -9.54 13.74 23.41
C VAL A 75 -9.75 15.26 23.44
N PRO A 76 -9.17 15.99 24.40
CA PRO A 76 -9.25 17.46 24.44
C PRO A 76 -8.73 18.10 23.15
N SER A 77 -9.37 19.19 22.70
CA SER A 77 -9.08 19.85 21.42
C SER A 77 -7.60 20.20 21.23
N ALA A 78 -6.94 20.70 22.28
CA ALA A 78 -5.51 21.04 22.25
C ALA A 78 -4.62 19.84 21.85
N MET A 79 -4.98 18.63 22.28
CA MET A 79 -4.25 17.42 21.89
C MET A 79 -4.67 16.94 20.50
N ASN A 80 -5.95 17.08 20.15
CA ASN A 80 -6.48 16.63 18.86
C ASN A 80 -5.95 17.45 17.67
N GLN A 81 -5.57 18.72 17.89
CA GLN A 81 -4.90 19.56 16.90
C GLN A 81 -3.64 18.90 16.31
N LEU A 82 -2.92 18.12 17.12
CA LEU A 82 -1.68 17.45 16.71
C LEU A 82 -1.92 16.19 15.87
N THR A 83 -3.13 15.64 15.91
CA THR A 83 -3.53 14.51 15.05
C THR A 83 -3.90 14.98 13.65
N GLN A 84 -4.30 16.25 13.51
CA GLN A 84 -4.67 16.86 12.24
C GLN A 84 -3.42 17.38 11.52
N ALA A 85 -2.91 16.59 10.58
CA ALA A 85 -1.74 16.95 9.78
C ALA A 85 -2.12 17.78 8.54
N LEU A 86 -1.14 18.52 8.00
CA LEU A 86 -1.25 19.16 6.69
C LEU A 86 -1.40 18.10 5.58
N ASP A 87 -2.01 18.48 4.46
CA ASP A 87 -2.13 17.61 3.30
C ASP A 87 -0.75 17.30 2.68
N CYS A 88 -0.67 16.16 1.98
CA CYS A 88 0.60 15.67 1.45
C CYS A 88 1.28 16.66 0.48
N GLN A 89 0.52 17.46 -0.28
CA GLN A 89 1.07 18.40 -1.24
C GLN A 89 1.67 19.62 -0.54
N THR A 90 0.94 20.22 0.40
CA THR A 90 1.43 21.34 1.21
C THR A 90 2.60 20.93 2.11
N ALA A 91 2.56 19.72 2.68
CA ALA A 91 3.67 19.18 3.47
C ALA A 91 4.93 18.97 2.64
N SER A 92 4.80 18.47 1.41
CA SER A 92 5.93 18.29 0.50
C SER A 92 6.53 19.64 0.08
N TYR A 93 5.67 20.61 -0.23
CA TYR A 93 6.10 21.96 -0.59
C TYR A 93 6.81 22.67 0.57
N SER A 94 6.25 22.62 1.78
CA SER A 94 6.86 23.24 2.97
C SER A 94 8.18 22.58 3.35
N ALA A 95 8.29 21.25 3.26
CA ALA A 95 9.54 20.54 3.49
C ALA A 95 10.62 20.89 2.46
N ALA A 96 10.25 20.97 1.17
CA ALA A 96 11.15 21.38 0.10
C ALA A 96 11.63 22.83 0.26
N TRP A 97 10.79 23.73 0.77
CA TRP A 97 11.15 25.11 1.04
C TRP A 97 12.00 25.28 2.31
N ALA A 98 11.76 24.46 3.33
CA ALA A 98 12.49 24.50 4.60
C ALA A 98 13.89 23.85 4.53
N GLY A 99 14.10 22.84 3.68
CA GLY A 99 15.39 22.15 3.53
C GLY A 99 16.57 23.10 3.23
N PRO A 100 16.48 23.98 2.21
CA PRO A 100 17.55 24.94 1.88
C PRO A 100 17.89 25.92 3.01
N GLN A 101 16.91 26.31 3.82
CA GLN A 101 17.09 27.24 4.95
C GLN A 101 17.81 26.59 6.15
N MET A 102 17.69 25.27 6.31
CA MET A 102 18.38 24.52 7.36
C MET A 102 19.88 24.41 7.06
N GLN A 103 20.24 24.14 5.79
CA GLN A 103 21.63 24.01 5.34
C GLN A 103 22.44 25.30 5.52
N THR A 104 21.85 26.46 5.21
CA THR A 104 22.48 27.78 5.37
C THR A 104 22.63 28.18 6.82
N ARG A 105 21.67 27.81 7.69
CA ARG A 105 21.75 28.05 9.14
C ARG A 105 22.84 27.22 9.81
N ASP A 106 22.99 25.96 9.41
CA ASP A 106 24.01 25.08 9.97
C ASP A 106 25.42 25.49 9.51
N GLN A 107 25.59 25.91 8.25
CA GLN A 107 26.84 26.53 7.75
C GLN A 107 27.16 27.84 8.49
N ALA A 108 26.18 28.72 8.70
CA ALA A 108 26.38 29.97 9.44
C ALA A 108 26.74 29.76 10.92
N ARG A 109 26.20 28.70 11.54
CA ARG A 109 26.54 28.30 12.91
C ARG A 109 27.96 27.74 13.00
N GLU A 110 28.36 26.89 12.07
CA GLU A 110 29.72 26.36 11.99
C GLU A 110 30.75 27.49 11.78
N VAL A 111 30.46 28.45 10.89
CA VAL A 111 31.29 29.64 10.70
C VAL A 111 31.37 30.47 11.98
N ALA A 112 30.26 30.69 12.70
CA ALA A 112 30.27 31.41 13.98
C ALA A 112 31.02 30.66 15.10
N GLU A 113 31.04 29.33 15.10
CA GLU A 113 31.82 28.52 16.05
C GLU A 113 33.33 28.55 15.73
N THR A 114 33.72 28.76 14.47
CA THR A 114 35.12 28.94 14.06
C THR A 114 35.66 30.36 14.27
N VAL A 115 34.77 31.36 14.31
CA VAL A 115 35.10 32.77 14.59
C VAL A 115 34.70 33.10 16.04
N GLY A 116 35.34 32.42 17.00
CA GLY A 116 35.22 32.78 18.42
C GLY A 116 36.01 34.07 18.74
N PRO A 117 35.58 34.88 19.73
CA PRO A 117 36.25 36.13 20.06
C PRO A 117 37.60 35.83 20.74
N GLY A 118 38.69 36.10 20.02
CA GLY A 118 40.05 36.17 20.55
C GLY A 118 40.41 37.59 20.97
#